data_AF-A0YT45-F1
#
_entry.id   AF-A0YT45-F1
#
_cell.length_a   1.000
_cell.length_b   1.000
_cell.length_c   1.000
_cell.angle_alpha   90.00
_cell.angle_beta   90.00
_cell.angle_gamma   90.00
#
_symmetry.space_group_name_H-M   'P 1'
#
loop_
_entity.id
_entity.type
_entity.pdbx_description
1 polymer ?
#
loop_
_entity_poly.entity_id
_entity_poly.type
_entity_poly.pdbx_seq_one_letter_code
_entity_poly.pdbx_strand_id
1 'polypeptide(L)'
;MTYWKLIKWGTKRHRNKGRKFIVSKYFQKIGDNNWVFATKQEGKNPMRLLQHSDTTISRYVKVKDDASPCNGDLIYWSTRMGKHPEMPKRTALLLKKQKGKCAQCGLFFKEGDVIELDHIIPKSKGGKNEYKNWQLLHRHCHDEKTRNDGSIDRKLSHKPIRIPENYRWENDLLVT
;
A
#
# COMPACT_ATOMS: atom_id res chain seq x y z
N MET A 1 -25.76 9.28 16.29
CA MET A 1 -26.15 8.19 17.23
C MET A 1 -25.00 7.65 18.10
N THR A 2 -23.87 8.36 18.24
CA THR A 2 -22.67 7.92 18.98
C THR A 2 -22.68 8.29 20.47
N TYR A 3 -23.34 9.39 20.83
CA TYR A 3 -23.42 9.91 22.20
C TYR A 3 -23.89 8.87 23.24
N TRP A 4 -25.05 8.25 23.02
CA TRP A 4 -25.62 7.28 23.97
C TRP A 4 -24.71 6.07 24.19
N LYS A 5 -24.00 5.63 23.14
CA LYS A 5 -23.02 4.54 23.24
C LYS A 5 -21.84 4.93 24.13
N LEU A 6 -21.33 6.16 23.97
CA LEU A 6 -20.24 6.69 24.79
C LEU A 6 -20.65 6.88 26.26
N ILE A 7 -21.87 7.37 26.52
CA ILE A 7 -22.40 7.48 27.89
C ILE A 7 -22.56 6.10 28.53
N LYS A 8 -23.16 5.13 27.84
CA LYS A 8 -23.29 3.75 28.34
C LYS A 8 -21.94 3.10 28.65
N TRP A 9 -20.96 3.27 27.76
CA TRP A 9 -19.59 2.83 27.97
C TRP A 9 -18.98 3.49 29.22
N GLY A 10 -19.11 4.81 29.35
CA GLY A 10 -18.60 5.56 30.49
C GLY A 10 -19.22 5.11 31.82
N THR A 11 -20.53 4.85 31.85
CA THR A 11 -21.22 4.33 33.05
C THR A 11 -20.79 2.93 33.40
N LYS A 12 -20.52 2.08 32.40
CA LYS A 12 -20.00 0.73 32.63
C LYS A 12 -18.55 0.76 33.14
N ARG A 13 -17.74 1.69 32.63
CA ARG A 13 -16.33 1.88 33.01
C ARG A 13 -16.17 2.47 34.42
N HIS A 14 -17.07 3.37 34.81
CA HIS A 14 -17.06 4.04 36.12
C HIS A 14 -18.31 3.70 36.91
N ARG A 15 -18.42 2.44 37.38
CA ARG A 15 -19.61 1.93 38.08
C ARG A 15 -20.02 2.77 39.30
N ASN A 16 -19.06 3.37 39.99
CA ASN A 16 -19.28 4.16 41.21
C ASN A 16 -19.41 5.67 40.95
N LYS A 17 -19.53 6.09 39.68
CA LYS A 17 -19.62 7.51 39.31
C LYS A 17 -20.85 7.77 38.44
N GLY A 18 -21.54 8.88 38.72
CA GLY A 18 -22.72 9.27 37.97
C GLY A 18 -22.41 9.82 36.56
N ARG A 19 -23.46 9.98 35.75
CA ARG A 19 -23.36 10.53 34.39
C ARG A 19 -22.68 11.90 34.33
N LYS A 20 -22.93 12.77 35.32
CA LYS A 20 -22.28 14.09 35.42
C LYS A 20 -20.75 14.00 35.45
N PHE A 21 -20.20 13.04 36.20
CA PHE A 21 -18.76 12.80 36.24
C PHE A 21 -18.21 12.30 34.91
N ILE A 22 -18.95 11.43 34.21
CA ILE A 22 -18.53 10.91 32.90
C ILE A 22 -18.49 12.03 31.87
N VAL A 23 -19.51 12.90 31.87
CA VAL A 23 -19.56 14.08 31.00
C VAL A 23 -18.38 14.99 31.29
N SER A 24 -18.14 15.39 32.55
CA SER A 24 -17.02 16.28 32.87
C SER A 24 -15.64 15.67 32.63
N LYS A 25 -15.52 14.33 32.71
CA LYS A 25 -14.26 13.64 32.48
C LYS A 25 -13.91 13.51 31.00
N TYR A 26 -14.89 13.17 30.16
CA TYR A 26 -14.63 12.77 28.77
C TYR A 26 -15.15 13.74 27.72
N PHE A 27 -16.11 14.60 28.04
CA PHE A 27 -16.64 15.58 27.11
C PHE A 27 -16.04 16.94 27.46
N GLN A 28 -15.20 17.44 26.55
CA GLN A 28 -14.44 18.66 26.70
C GLN A 28 -14.92 19.71 25.70
N LYS A 29 -14.67 20.98 26.04
CA LYS A 29 -14.79 22.09 25.10
C LYS A 29 -13.52 22.18 24.26
N ILE A 30 -13.66 22.06 22.94
CA ILE A 30 -12.57 22.22 21.98
C ILE A 30 -13.06 23.14 20.87
N GLY A 31 -12.47 24.34 20.76
CA GLY A 31 -12.99 25.41 19.91
C GLY A 31 -14.40 25.83 20.34
N ASP A 32 -15.32 25.90 19.37
CA ASP A 32 -16.72 26.26 19.60
C ASP A 32 -17.60 25.05 20.01
N ASN A 33 -17.05 23.83 19.95
CA ASN A 33 -17.78 22.62 20.28
C ASN A 33 -17.58 22.23 21.76
N ASN A 34 -18.66 22.28 22.52
CA ASN A 34 -18.69 21.97 23.96
C ASN A 34 -18.88 20.48 24.27
N TRP A 35 -19.12 19.64 23.26
CA TRP A 35 -19.46 18.21 23.40
C TRP A 35 -18.49 17.31 22.63
N VAL A 36 -17.19 17.52 22.81
CA VAL A 36 -16.15 16.72 22.15
C VAL A 36 -15.65 15.62 23.09
N PHE A 37 -15.83 14.37 22.68
CA PHE A 37 -15.28 13.24 23.42
C PHE A 37 -13.75 13.20 23.24
N ALA A 38 -13.00 13.50 24.30
CA ALA A 38 -11.55 13.66 24.26
C ALA A 38 -10.88 13.27 25.58
N THR A 39 -9.57 13.04 25.54
CA THR A 39 -8.74 12.95 26.74
C THR A 39 -8.61 14.31 27.40
N LYS A 40 -8.37 14.34 28.73
CA LYS A 40 -8.02 15.59 29.41
C LYS A 40 -6.73 16.15 28.80
N GLN A 41 -6.66 17.47 28.67
CA GLN A 41 -5.56 18.20 28.05
C GLN A 41 -4.28 18.09 28.89
N GLU A 42 -3.52 17.01 28.75
CA GLU A 42 -2.13 16.90 29.23
C GLU A 42 -1.14 17.16 28.08
N GLY A 43 -1.42 18.17 27.24
CA GLY A 43 -0.54 18.55 26.13
C GLY A 43 -1.21 19.44 25.08
N LYS A 44 -0.42 19.86 24.06
CA LYS A 44 -0.85 20.78 22.98
C LYS A 44 -1.97 20.22 22.09
N ASN A 45 -2.20 18.89 22.08
CA ASN A 45 -3.23 18.24 21.25
C ASN A 45 -3.89 17.07 21.99
N PRO A 46 -5.09 17.23 22.59
CA PRO A 46 -5.81 16.12 23.18
C PRO A 46 -6.28 15.14 22.09
N MET A 47 -6.17 13.83 22.35
CA MET A 47 -6.78 12.83 21.48
C MET A 47 -8.30 12.99 21.57
N ARG A 48 -8.95 13.26 20.42
CA ARG A 48 -10.40 13.46 20.33
C ARG A 48 -11.03 12.54 19.30
N LEU A 49 -12.29 12.20 19.52
CA LEU A 49 -13.11 11.53 18.52
C LEU A 49 -13.46 12.52 17.41
N LEU A 50 -13.05 12.22 16.18
CA LEU A 50 -13.39 13.02 15.00
C LEU A 50 -14.86 12.87 14.66
N GLN A 51 -15.51 14.00 14.36
CA GLN A 51 -16.84 14.03 13.80
C GLN A 51 -16.79 13.78 12.29
N HIS A 52 -17.91 13.34 11.73
CA HIS A 52 -17.98 13.12 10.29
C HIS A 52 -17.70 14.41 9.50
N SER A 53 -18.15 15.56 10.01
CA SER A 53 -17.86 16.90 9.47
C SER A 53 -16.39 17.31 9.52
N ASP A 54 -15.57 16.70 10.39
CA ASP A 54 -14.12 16.95 10.43
C ASP A 54 -13.40 16.28 9.25
N THR A 55 -14.06 15.36 8.54
CA THR A 55 -13.48 14.68 7.37
C THR A 55 -13.56 15.61 6.16
N THR A 56 -12.40 15.99 5.62
CA THR A 56 -12.35 16.84 4.43
C THR A 56 -12.96 16.12 3.22
N ILE A 57 -13.86 16.82 2.52
CA ILE A 57 -14.46 16.31 1.30
C ILE A 57 -13.43 16.46 0.16
N SER A 58 -12.73 15.38 -0.15
CA SER A 58 -11.88 15.32 -1.34
C SER A 58 -12.75 15.06 -2.57
N ARG A 59 -12.88 16.04 -3.46
CA ARG A 59 -13.62 15.90 -4.71
C ARG A 59 -12.71 15.27 -5.77
N TYR A 60 -13.14 14.15 -6.35
CA TYR A 60 -12.45 13.51 -7.46
C TYR A 60 -12.74 14.23 -8.77
N VAL A 61 -11.76 14.28 -9.67
CA VAL A 61 -11.93 14.83 -11.02
C VAL A 61 -12.79 13.86 -11.83
N LYS A 62 -13.94 14.33 -12.32
CA LYS A 62 -14.83 13.54 -13.18
C LYS A 62 -14.10 13.08 -14.46
N VAL A 63 -14.55 11.97 -15.02
CA VAL A 63 -14.11 11.53 -16.36
C VAL A 63 -14.46 12.65 -17.36
N LYS A 64 -13.57 12.96 -18.30
CA LYS A 64 -13.79 13.96 -19.34
C LYS A 64 -14.77 13.42 -20.39
N ASP A 65 -15.86 14.15 -20.64
CA ASP A 65 -16.83 13.92 -21.73
C ASP A 65 -17.18 12.43 -21.91
N ASP A 66 -16.97 11.92 -23.12
CA ASP A 66 -17.30 10.56 -23.54
C ASP A 66 -16.12 9.59 -23.36
N ALA A 67 -15.10 9.99 -22.59
CA ALA A 67 -13.89 9.19 -22.43
C ALA A 67 -14.22 7.85 -21.77
N SER A 68 -13.80 6.77 -22.42
CA SER A 68 -14.01 5.40 -21.98
C SER A 68 -12.67 4.68 -21.91
N PRO A 69 -12.43 3.77 -20.94
CA PRO A 69 -11.20 2.97 -20.90
C PRO A 69 -10.91 2.22 -22.21
N CYS A 70 -11.96 1.96 -23.00
CA CYS A 70 -11.87 1.22 -24.27
C CYS A 70 -11.71 2.12 -25.51
N ASN A 71 -11.73 3.45 -25.37
CA ASN A 71 -11.67 4.37 -26.52
C ASN A 71 -10.26 4.57 -27.11
N GLY A 72 -9.24 3.93 -26.53
CA GLY A 72 -7.86 4.00 -27.00
C GLY A 72 -7.08 5.23 -26.53
N ASP A 73 -7.64 6.12 -25.71
CA ASP A 73 -6.94 7.29 -25.15
C ASP A 73 -6.00 6.90 -23.99
N LEU A 74 -4.95 6.15 -24.32
CA LEU A 74 -3.96 5.65 -23.37
C LEU A 74 -3.22 6.77 -22.63
N ILE A 75 -3.10 7.96 -23.24
CA ILE A 75 -2.43 9.12 -22.64
C ILE A 75 -3.29 9.69 -21.51
N TYR A 76 -4.59 9.88 -21.75
CA TYR A 76 -5.51 10.32 -20.71
C TYR A 76 -5.58 9.34 -19.55
N TRP A 77 -5.79 8.04 -19.84
CA TRP A 77 -5.93 7.02 -18.81
C TRP A 77 -4.66 6.79 -18.01
N SER A 78 -3.47 6.79 -18.64
CA SER A 78 -2.19 6.68 -17.92
C SER A 78 -1.92 7.89 -17.01
N THR A 79 -2.27 9.10 -17.45
CA THR A 79 -2.13 10.32 -16.64
C THR A 79 -3.08 10.29 -15.44
N ARG A 80 -4.32 9.83 -15.64
CA ARG A 80 -5.34 9.69 -14.59
C ARG A 80 -4.94 8.64 -13.56
N MET A 81 -4.42 7.50 -14.01
CA MET A 81 -3.92 6.43 -13.16
C MET A 81 -2.82 6.94 -12.21
N GLY A 82 -1.84 7.70 -12.71
CA GLY A 82 -0.79 8.29 -11.88
C GLY A 82 -1.27 9.31 -10.84
N LYS A 83 -2.46 9.92 -11.04
CA LYS A 83 -3.10 10.87 -10.11
C LYS A 83 -4.15 10.21 -9.20
N HIS A 84 -4.38 8.91 -9.33
CA HIS A 84 -5.40 8.21 -8.57
C HIS A 84 -5.03 8.22 -7.07
N PRO A 85 -5.96 8.53 -6.14
CA PRO A 85 -5.63 8.63 -4.71
C PRO A 85 -5.14 7.34 -4.07
N GLU A 86 -5.56 6.19 -4.60
CA GLU A 86 -5.06 4.89 -4.14
C GLU A 86 -3.70 4.51 -4.75
N MET A 87 -3.20 5.30 -5.70
CA MET A 87 -1.89 5.07 -6.31
C MET A 87 -0.78 5.40 -5.31
N PRO A 88 0.11 4.46 -4.97
CA PRO A 88 1.24 4.75 -4.11
C PRO A 88 2.13 5.82 -4.76
N LYS A 89 2.61 6.80 -3.97
CA LYS A 89 3.45 7.89 -4.46
C LYS A 89 4.67 7.41 -5.26
N ARG A 90 5.29 6.29 -4.82
CA ARG A 90 6.44 5.68 -5.51
C ARG A 90 6.06 5.19 -6.90
N THR A 91 4.95 4.47 -7.01
CA THR A 91 4.41 3.96 -8.28
C THR A 91 4.02 5.11 -9.20
N ALA A 92 3.31 6.13 -8.71
CA ALA A 92 2.97 7.32 -9.50
C ALA A 92 4.20 8.03 -10.09
N LEU A 93 5.27 8.17 -9.28
CA LEU A 93 6.52 8.77 -9.73
C LEU A 93 7.19 7.94 -10.84
N LEU A 94 7.26 6.61 -10.66
CA LEU A 94 7.83 5.70 -11.66
C LEU A 94 6.97 5.63 -12.93
N LEU A 95 5.65 5.66 -12.81
CA LEU A 95 4.71 5.72 -13.93
C LEU A 95 4.99 6.95 -14.79
N LYS A 96 5.18 8.11 -14.15
CA LYS A 96 5.57 9.35 -14.84
C LYS A 96 6.95 9.23 -15.50
N LYS A 97 7.94 8.69 -14.78
CA LYS A 97 9.32 8.48 -15.29
C LYS A 97 9.34 7.56 -16.52
N GLN A 98 8.53 6.50 -16.51
CA GLN A 98 8.42 5.51 -17.59
C GLN A 98 7.38 5.90 -18.66
N LYS A 99 6.79 7.10 -18.58
CA LYS A 99 5.77 7.58 -19.52
C LYS A 99 4.59 6.61 -19.64
N GLY A 100 4.20 5.98 -18.54
CA GLY A 100 3.09 5.02 -18.48
C GLY A 100 3.37 3.66 -19.12
N LYS A 101 4.63 3.35 -19.46
CA LYS A 101 4.99 2.11 -20.15
C LYS A 101 5.69 1.11 -19.23
N CYS A 102 5.42 -0.18 -19.44
CA CYS A 102 6.18 -1.27 -18.85
C CYS A 102 7.63 -1.23 -19.37
N ALA A 103 8.60 -1.34 -18.47
CA ALA A 103 10.02 -1.29 -18.85
C ALA A 103 10.51 -2.53 -19.62
N GLN A 104 9.78 -3.66 -19.52
CA GLN A 104 10.13 -4.90 -20.23
C GLN A 104 9.49 -4.97 -21.62
N CYS A 105 8.15 -4.87 -21.73
CA CYS A 105 7.46 -5.04 -23.02
C CYS A 105 7.21 -3.71 -23.76
N GLY A 106 7.45 -2.56 -23.14
CA GLY A 106 7.24 -1.24 -23.76
C GLY A 106 5.79 -0.81 -23.97
N LEU A 107 4.82 -1.68 -23.64
CA LEU A 107 3.38 -1.39 -23.72
C LEU A 107 2.91 -0.50 -22.57
N PHE A 108 1.84 0.25 -22.81
CA PHE A 108 1.21 1.09 -21.79
C PHE A 108 0.46 0.25 -20.75
N PHE A 109 0.55 0.67 -19.49
CA PHE A 109 -0.32 0.18 -18.43
C PHE A 109 -1.75 0.68 -18.65
N LYS A 110 -2.72 -0.22 -18.51
CA LYS A 110 -4.15 0.01 -18.64
C LYS A 110 -4.85 -0.19 -17.30
N GLU A 111 -6.09 0.29 -17.23
CA GLU A 111 -6.95 0.02 -16.09
C GLU A 111 -7.20 -1.50 -15.97
N GLY A 112 -6.98 -2.06 -14.78
CA GLY A 112 -7.03 -3.50 -14.51
C GLY A 112 -5.69 -4.23 -14.59
N ASP A 113 -4.65 -3.62 -15.17
CA ASP A 113 -3.31 -4.23 -15.17
C ASP A 113 -2.73 -4.29 -13.75
N VAL A 114 -2.11 -5.43 -13.43
CA VAL A 114 -1.33 -5.58 -12.20
C VAL A 114 0.05 -4.99 -12.45
N ILE A 115 0.31 -3.84 -11.82
CA ILE A 115 1.58 -3.12 -11.89
C ILE A 115 2.47 -3.55 -10.72
N GLU A 116 3.62 -4.11 -11.03
CA GLU A 116 4.58 -4.57 -10.04
C GLU A 116 5.85 -3.71 -10.07
N LEU A 117 6.36 -3.41 -8.88
CA LEU A 117 7.63 -2.70 -8.71
C LEU A 117 8.76 -3.73 -8.65
N ASP A 118 9.74 -3.56 -9.54
CA ASP A 118 10.86 -4.46 -9.73
C ASP A 118 12.19 -3.70 -9.68
N HIS A 119 13.29 -4.44 -9.43
CA HIS A 119 14.65 -3.92 -9.48
C HIS A 119 15.30 -4.18 -10.85
N ILE A 120 15.79 -3.13 -11.52
CA ILE A 120 16.52 -3.24 -12.80
C ILE A 120 17.70 -4.20 -12.66
N ILE A 121 18.55 -3.95 -11.65
CA ILE A 121 19.57 -4.89 -11.20
C ILE A 121 18.97 -5.65 -10.01
N PRO A 122 18.81 -6.98 -10.09
CA PRO A 122 18.30 -7.79 -9.00
C PRO A 122 19.10 -7.63 -7.71
N LYS A 123 18.44 -7.79 -6.56
CA LYS A 123 19.11 -7.77 -5.26
C LYS A 123 20.17 -8.86 -5.12
N SER A 124 19.92 -10.05 -5.68
CA SER A 124 20.88 -11.17 -5.73
C SER A 124 22.20 -10.77 -6.40
N LYS A 125 22.13 -9.87 -7.38
CA LYS A 125 23.28 -9.31 -8.12
C LYS A 125 23.78 -7.97 -7.58
N GLY A 126 23.43 -7.62 -6.34
CA GLY A 126 23.90 -6.40 -5.66
C GLY A 126 23.07 -5.15 -5.93
N GLY A 127 21.88 -5.29 -6.53
CA GLY A 127 20.96 -4.18 -6.77
C GLY A 127 20.50 -3.47 -5.49
N LYS A 128 20.56 -2.14 -5.49
CA LYS A 128 20.16 -1.29 -4.35
C LYS A 128 18.67 -0.94 -4.39
N ASN A 129 18.11 -0.60 -3.21
CA ASN A 129 16.73 -0.13 -3.07
C ASN A 129 16.64 1.39 -3.30
N GLU A 130 16.68 1.81 -4.56
CA GLU A 130 16.73 3.22 -4.93
C GLU A 130 15.95 3.51 -6.22
N TYR A 131 15.41 4.72 -6.38
CA TYR A 131 14.58 5.10 -7.53
C TYR A 131 15.28 4.99 -8.89
N LYS A 132 16.62 5.00 -8.92
CA LYS A 132 17.37 4.75 -10.16
C LYS A 132 17.41 3.27 -10.55
N ASN A 133 17.25 2.37 -9.58
CA ASN A 133 17.23 0.92 -9.77
C ASN A 133 15.81 0.33 -9.74
N TRP A 134 14.77 1.14 -9.57
CA TRP A 134 13.38 0.67 -9.63
C TRP A 134 12.75 0.92 -11.00
N GLN A 135 11.93 -0.05 -11.40
CA GLN A 135 11.08 0.01 -12.58
C GLN A 135 9.70 -0.60 -12.30
N LEU A 136 8.72 -0.23 -13.10
CA LEU A 136 7.38 -0.83 -13.11
C LEU A 136 7.24 -1.78 -14.28
N LEU A 137 6.67 -2.95 -14.01
CA LEU A 137 6.41 -4.01 -14.96
C LEU A 137 4.96 -4.48 -14.86
N HIS A 138 4.43 -5.04 -15.95
CA HIS A 138 3.25 -5.91 -15.83
C HIS A 138 3.64 -7.17 -15.07
N ARG A 139 2.70 -7.77 -14.34
CA ARG A 139 2.93 -9.03 -13.62
C ARG A 139 3.62 -10.11 -14.49
N HIS A 140 3.08 -10.40 -15.67
CA HIS A 140 3.68 -11.40 -16.57
C HIS A 140 5.10 -11.02 -17.03
N CYS A 141 5.36 -9.73 -17.25
CA CYS A 141 6.71 -9.24 -17.60
C CYS A 141 7.70 -9.39 -16.43
N HIS A 142 7.22 -9.21 -15.20
CA HIS A 142 8.05 -9.39 -14.01
C HIS A 142 8.39 -10.87 -13.80
N ASP A 143 7.42 -11.78 -14.01
CA ASP A 143 7.66 -13.22 -13.99
C ASP A 143 8.70 -13.63 -15.04
N GLU A 144 8.57 -13.14 -16.27
CA GLU A 144 9.53 -13.39 -17.35
C GLU A 144 10.92 -12.85 -17.02
N LYS A 145 11.01 -11.61 -16.53
CA LYS A 145 12.29 -11.02 -16.13
C LYS A 145 12.95 -11.83 -15.01
N THR A 146 12.21 -12.18 -13.97
CA THR A 146 12.71 -12.94 -12.81
C THR A 146 13.31 -14.29 -13.21
N ARG A 147 12.73 -14.94 -14.23
CA ARG A 147 13.24 -16.19 -14.79
C ARG A 147 14.59 -16.02 -15.50
N ASN A 148 14.85 -14.86 -16.09
CA ASN A 148 15.98 -14.63 -16.99
C ASN A 148 17.13 -13.82 -16.38
N ASP A 149 16.89 -13.06 -15.31
CA ASP A 149 17.82 -12.06 -14.80
C ASP A 149 18.67 -12.51 -13.60
N GLY A 150 18.51 -13.75 -13.15
CA GLY A 150 19.21 -14.31 -11.99
C GLY A 150 18.70 -13.78 -10.64
N SER A 151 17.48 -13.25 -10.58
CA SER A 151 16.80 -12.92 -9.32
C SER A 151 16.61 -14.14 -8.41
N ILE A 152 16.50 -15.33 -9.01
CA ILE A 152 16.35 -16.62 -8.32
C ILE A 152 17.71 -17.18 -7.87
N ASP A 153 18.84 -16.59 -8.28
CA ASP A 153 20.20 -17.01 -7.90
C ASP A 153 20.43 -16.71 -6.42
N ARG A 154 19.83 -17.53 -5.57
CA ARG A 154 20.03 -17.51 -4.14
C ARG A 154 21.39 -18.14 -3.91
N LYS A 155 22.32 -17.38 -3.30
CA LYS A 155 23.46 -18.04 -2.63
C LYS A 155 22.86 -19.06 -1.69
N LEU A 156 23.07 -20.36 -1.98
CA LEU A 156 22.69 -21.43 -1.06
C LEU A 156 23.37 -21.10 0.27
N SER A 157 22.56 -20.71 1.26
CA SER A 157 23.03 -20.48 2.62
C SER A 157 23.43 -21.80 3.31
N HIS A 158 23.15 -22.93 2.65
CA HIS A 158 23.47 -24.27 3.11
C HIS A 158 24.67 -24.77 2.31
N LYS A 159 25.68 -25.33 3.01
CA LYS A 159 26.72 -26.13 2.35
C LYS A 159 26.02 -27.24 1.55
N PRO A 160 26.36 -27.47 0.26
CA PRO A 160 25.81 -28.60 -0.48
C PRO A 160 26.11 -29.89 0.29
N ILE A 161 25.09 -30.72 0.48
CA ILE A 161 25.27 -32.05 1.07
C ILE A 161 26.23 -32.82 0.17
N ARG A 162 27.35 -33.30 0.73
CA ARG A 162 28.26 -34.19 0.00
C ARG A 162 27.57 -35.55 -0.12
N ILE A 163 27.19 -35.91 -1.33
CA ILE A 163 26.67 -37.23 -1.65
C ILE A 163 27.86 -38.22 -1.57
N PRO A 164 27.77 -39.32 -0.80
CA PRO A 164 28.81 -40.34 -0.77
C PRO A 164 29.06 -40.94 -2.16
N GLU A 165 30.28 -41.42 -2.45
CA GLU A 165 30.68 -41.89 -3.79
C GLU A 165 29.82 -43.05 -4.34
N ASN A 166 29.16 -43.80 -3.46
CA ASN A 166 28.29 -44.92 -3.81
C ASN A 166 26.84 -44.51 -4.11
N TYR A 167 26.56 -43.23 -4.38
CA TYR A 167 25.23 -42.75 -4.76
C TYR A 167 25.32 -41.95 -6.06
N ARG A 168 24.36 -42.17 -6.96
CA ARG A 168 24.22 -41.47 -8.24
C ARG A 168 22.79 -41.01 -8.47
N TRP A 169 22.61 -40.01 -9.33
CA TRP A 169 21.29 -39.56 -9.77
C TRP A 169 20.87 -40.34 -11.01
N GLU A 170 19.65 -40.89 -11.00
CA GLU A 170 19.03 -41.60 -12.12
C GLU A 170 17.56 -41.17 -12.18
N ASN A 171 17.14 -40.49 -13.25
CA ASN A 171 15.77 -39.95 -13.42
C ASN A 171 15.26 -39.15 -12.20
N ASP A 172 16.05 -38.18 -11.73
CA ASP A 172 15.75 -37.37 -10.55
C ASP A 172 15.59 -38.15 -9.22
N LEU A 173 16.01 -39.42 -9.19
CA LEU A 173 16.08 -40.24 -7.97
C LEU A 173 17.54 -40.50 -7.59
N LEU A 174 17.84 -40.41 -6.30
CA LEU A 174 19.15 -40.76 -5.75
C LEU A 174 19.19 -42.26 -5.47
N VAL A 175 20.01 -42.99 -6.22
CA VAL A 175 20.17 -44.45 -6.15
C VAL A 175 21.57 -44.80 -5.67
N THR A 176 21.71 -45.92 -4.97
CA THR A 176 23.01 -46.53 -4.64
C THR A 176 23.58 -47.31 -5.81
#